data_AF-A0A958ZFA7-F1
#
_entry.id   AF-A0A958ZFA7-F1
#
_cell.length_a   1.000
_cell.length_b   1.000
_cell.length_c   1.000
_cell.angle_alpha   90.00
_cell.angle_beta   90.00
_cell.angle_gamma   90.00
#
_symmetry.space_group_name_H-M   'P 1'
#
loop_
_entity.id
_entity.type
_entity.pdbx_description
1 polymer ?
#
loop_
_entity_poly.entity_id
_entity_poly.type
_entity_poly.pdbx_seq_one_letter_code
_entity_poly.pdbx_strand_id
1 'polypeptide(L)'
;GLISHMGGAILGYISIQNIQSKNNIVNRFGKLIEWFKNLFKPKPKLKVAYKKDVARDDYNYMDYKKAKQDKIDAILDKISKNGYDSLSKEEKEFLFKQSNEK
;
A
#
# COMPACT_ATOMS: atom_id res chain seq x y z
N GLY A 1 -43.09 -9.46 -11.14
CA GLY A 1 -43.04 -10.32 -12.34
C GLY A 1 -43.23 -11.77 -11.94
N LEU A 2 -44.14 -12.49 -12.60
CA LEU A 2 -44.54 -13.88 -12.29
C LEU A 2 -43.34 -14.84 -12.18
N ILE A 3 -42.34 -14.64 -13.05
CA ILE A 3 -41.16 -15.50 -13.18
C ILE A 3 -40.24 -15.41 -11.95
N SER A 4 -40.15 -14.24 -11.30
CA SER A 4 -39.35 -14.07 -10.08
C SER A 4 -39.98 -14.75 -8.86
N HIS A 5 -41.31 -14.78 -8.77
CA HIS A 5 -42.00 -15.50 -7.70
C HIS A 5 -41.89 -17.01 -7.86
N MET A 6 -42.04 -17.51 -9.10
CA MET A 6 -41.85 -18.93 -9.41
C MET A 6 -40.40 -19.37 -9.19
N GLY A 7 -39.42 -18.53 -9.54
CA GLY A 7 -38.01 -18.77 -9.25
C GLY A 7 -37.72 -18.90 -7.75
N GLY A 8 -38.25 -17.97 -6.94
CA GLY A 8 -38.12 -18.04 -5.48
C GLY A 8 -38.77 -19.28 -4.86
N ALA A 9 -39.94 -19.69 -5.35
CA ALA A 9 -40.66 -20.88 -4.87
C ALA A 9 -39.91 -22.18 -5.22
N ILE A 10 -39.40 -22.31 -6.44
CA ILE A 10 -38.61 -23.49 -6.89
C ILE A 10 -37.30 -23.59 -6.11
N LEU A 11 -36.58 -22.47 -5.94
CA LEU A 11 -35.35 -22.44 -5.15
C LEU A 11 -35.62 -22.72 -3.67
N GLY A 12 -36.72 -22.21 -3.11
CA GLY A 12 -37.17 -22.51 -1.75
C GLY A 12 -37.46 -23.99 -1.55
N TYR A 13 -38.18 -24.62 -2.49
CA TYR A 13 -38.49 -26.05 -2.45
C TYR A 13 -37.23 -26.94 -2.56
N ILE A 14 -36.32 -26.63 -3.49
CA ILE A 14 -35.05 -27.36 -3.66
C ILE A 14 -34.15 -27.20 -2.43
N SER A 15 -34.22 -26.04 -1.77
CA SER A 15 -33.46 -25.75 -0.54
C SER A 15 -33.91 -26.62 0.64
N ILE A 16 -35.21 -26.94 0.75
CA ILE A 16 -35.78 -27.75 1.84
C ILE A 16 -35.51 -29.25 1.65
N GLN A 17 -35.56 -29.75 0.41
CA GLN A 17 -35.38 -31.17 0.10
C GLN A 17 -33.95 -31.70 0.36
N ASN A 18 -32.96 -30.81 0.53
CA ASN A 18 -31.54 -31.17 0.70
C ASN A 18 -30.96 -30.66 2.02
N ILE A 19 -31.72 -30.67 3.12
CA ILE A 19 -31.24 -30.21 4.44
C ILE A 19 -30.60 -31.34 5.26
N GLN A 20 -30.85 -32.62 4.93
CA GLN A 20 -30.45 -33.75 5.79
C GLN A 20 -29.26 -34.61 5.30
N SER A 21 -28.70 -34.39 4.10
CA SER A 21 -27.56 -35.18 3.60
C SER A 21 -26.18 -34.59 3.95
N LYS A 22 -25.21 -35.41 4.36
CA LYS A 22 -23.88 -34.90 4.77
C LYS A 22 -23.13 -34.12 3.66
N ASN A 23 -23.49 -34.29 2.39
CA ASN A 23 -22.99 -33.54 1.22
C ASN A 23 -24.01 -32.53 0.64
N ASN A 24 -24.79 -31.88 1.51
CA ASN A 24 -25.81 -30.93 1.12
C ASN A 24 -25.30 -29.74 0.31
N ILE A 25 -26.15 -29.25 -0.57
CA ILE A 25 -25.96 -28.02 -1.34
C ILE A 25 -25.72 -26.81 -0.43
N VAL A 26 -26.31 -26.82 0.76
CA VAL A 26 -26.13 -25.79 1.80
C VAL A 26 -24.66 -25.69 2.23
N ASN A 27 -23.99 -26.82 2.48
CA ASN A 27 -22.57 -26.83 2.87
C ASN A 27 -21.67 -26.35 1.72
N ARG A 28 -22.03 -26.69 0.48
CA ARG A 28 -21.30 -26.23 -0.72
C ARG A 28 -21.47 -24.73 -0.94
N PHE A 29 -22.69 -24.21 -0.77
CA PHE A 29 -22.97 -22.78 -0.81
C PHE A 29 -22.27 -22.03 0.33
N GLY A 30 -22.26 -22.58 1.54
CA GLY A 30 -21.53 -22.02 2.67
C GLY A 30 -20.04 -21.84 2.36
N LYS A 31 -19.39 -22.88 1.82
CA LYS A 31 -17.99 -22.83 1.38
C LYS A 31 -17.75 -21.81 0.26
N LEU A 32 -18.68 -21.69 -0.69
CA LEU A 32 -18.58 -20.71 -1.77
C LEU A 32 -18.64 -19.27 -1.23
N ILE A 33 -19.60 -18.98 -0.34
CA ILE A 33 -19.73 -17.68 0.31
C ILE A 33 -18.51 -17.37 1.18
N GLU A 34 -17.99 -18.35 1.91
CA GLU A 34 -16.78 -18.18 2.72
C GLU A 34 -15.54 -17.89 1.86
N TRP A 35 -15.39 -18.62 0.75
CA TRP A 35 -14.33 -18.36 -0.24
C TRP A 35 -14.42 -16.94 -0.80
N PHE A 36 -15.62 -16.51 -1.25
CA PHE A 36 -15.84 -15.15 -1.72
C PHE A 36 -15.53 -14.11 -0.64
N LYS A 37 -15.98 -14.31 0.60
CA LYS A 37 -15.65 -13.41 1.73
C LYS A 37 -14.14 -13.31 1.94
N ASN A 38 -13.41 -14.42 1.84
CA ASN A 38 -11.96 -14.43 2.03
C ASN A 38 -11.20 -13.67 0.94
N LEU A 39 -11.74 -13.57 -0.28
CA LEU A 39 -11.15 -12.75 -1.35
C LEU A 39 -11.22 -11.25 -1.06
N PHE A 40 -12.28 -10.79 -0.38
CA PHE A 40 -12.47 -9.38 -0.02
C PHE A 40 -11.95 -9.03 1.38
N LYS A 41 -11.39 -9.98 2.12
CA LYS A 41 -10.80 -9.68 3.43
C LYS A 41 -9.50 -8.88 3.26
N PRO A 42 -9.36 -7.73 3.94
CA PRO A 42 -8.12 -6.97 3.89
C PRO A 42 -6.98 -7.81 4.48
N LYS A 43 -5.84 -7.85 3.81
CA LYS A 43 -4.65 -8.55 4.32
C LYS A 43 -4.22 -7.90 5.64
N PRO A 44 -3.86 -8.69 6.68
CA PRO A 44 -3.36 -8.13 7.92
C PRO A 44 -2.09 -7.31 7.65
N LYS A 45 -1.98 -6.13 8.27
CA LYS A 45 -0.78 -5.31 8.18
C LYS A 45 0.36 -6.06 8.87
N LEU A 46 1.33 -6.53 8.09
CA LEU A 46 2.54 -7.17 8.61
C LEU A 46 3.28 -6.16 9.48
N LYS A 47 3.28 -6.37 10.79
CA LYS A 47 4.13 -5.63 11.71
C LYS A 47 5.53 -6.24 11.63
N VAL A 48 6.38 -5.66 10.79
CA VAL A 48 7.79 -6.02 10.75
C VAL A 48 8.42 -5.51 12.04
N ALA A 49 8.91 -6.41 12.90
CA ALA A 49 9.72 -6.03 14.03
C ALA A 49 11.07 -5.55 13.48
N TYR A 50 11.20 -4.23 13.30
CA TYR A 50 12.48 -3.63 12.94
C TYR A 50 13.40 -3.76 14.16
N LYS A 51 14.39 -4.66 14.09
CA LYS A 51 15.49 -4.69 15.07
C LYS A 51 16.32 -3.43 14.85
N LYS A 52 16.20 -2.47 15.75
CA LYS A 52 16.90 -1.19 15.69
C LYS A 52 18.12 -1.25 16.61
N ASP A 53 19.26 -1.68 16.08
CA ASP A 53 20.56 -1.64 16.78
C ASP A 53 21.25 -0.26 16.66
N VAL A 54 20.49 0.85 16.51
CA VAL A 54 21.07 2.13 16.04
C VAL A 54 20.48 3.38 16.71
N ALA A 55 20.19 3.33 18.02
CA ALA A 55 19.78 4.55 18.74
C ALA A 55 20.87 5.64 18.81
N ARG A 56 22.14 5.34 18.47
CA ARG A 56 23.24 6.32 18.44
C ARG A 56 23.53 6.93 17.06
N ASP A 57 23.06 6.32 15.97
CA ASP A 57 23.40 6.75 14.60
C ASP A 57 22.27 7.59 13.97
N ASP A 58 21.04 7.44 14.46
CA ASP A 58 19.88 8.19 13.95
C ASP A 58 20.02 9.70 14.08
N TYR A 59 20.58 10.21 15.18
CA TYR A 59 20.71 11.66 15.39
C TYR A 59 21.72 12.25 14.40
N ASN A 60 22.88 11.60 14.26
CA ASN A 60 23.92 11.99 13.30
C ASN A 60 23.43 11.86 11.86
N TYR A 61 22.65 10.82 11.56
CA TYR A 61 22.06 10.61 10.24
C TYR A 61 21.00 11.65 9.90
N MET A 62 20.15 12.04 10.86
CA MET A 62 19.16 13.10 10.69
C MET A 62 19.82 14.46 10.51
N ASP A 63 20.85 14.78 11.30
CA ASP A 63 21.60 16.02 11.17
C ASP A 63 22.34 16.11 9.83
N TYR A 64 22.95 15.00 9.38
CA TYR A 64 23.56 14.93 8.06
C TYR A 64 22.54 15.15 6.93
N LYS A 65 21.37 14.50 7.03
CA LYS A 65 20.30 14.66 6.05
C LYS A 65 19.76 16.09 6.01
N LYS A 66 19.61 16.72 7.18
CA LYS A 66 19.18 18.12 7.29
C LYS A 66 20.20 19.07 6.67
N ALA A 67 21.47 18.95 7.05
CA ALA A 67 22.55 19.76 6.48
C ALA A 67 22.67 19.59 4.95
N LYS A 68 22.41 18.37 4.46
CA LYS A 68 22.35 18.08 3.02
C LYS A 68 21.16 18.79 2.34
N GLN A 69 19.98 18.77 2.96
CA GLN A 69 18.80 19.46 2.45
C GLN A 69 18.97 20.99 2.47
N ASP A 70 19.50 21.54 3.56
CA ASP A 70 19.76 22.98 3.68
C ASP A 70 20.69 23.48 2.57
N LYS A 71 21.69 22.66 2.17
CA LYS A 71 22.55 22.96 1.01
C LYS A 71 21.80 22.93 -0.32
N ILE A 72 20.89 21.98 -0.51
CA ILE A 72 20.05 21.92 -1.72
C ILE A 72 19.19 23.19 -1.80
N ASP A 73 18.53 23.55 -0.72
CA ASP A 73 17.62 24.70 -0.67
C ASP A 73 18.37 26.01 -0.94
N ALA A 74 19.56 26.20 -0.36
CA ALA A 74 20.41 27.35 -0.64
C ALA A 74 20.82 27.47 -2.12
N ILE A 75 21.10 26.34 -2.77
CA ILE A 75 21.43 26.30 -4.20
C ILE A 75 20.19 26.62 -5.04
N LEU A 76 19.02 26.08 -4.68
CA LEU A 76 17.76 26.37 -5.36
C LEU A 76 17.39 27.86 -5.26
N ASP A 77 17.61 28.49 -4.09
CA ASP A 77 17.41 29.92 -3.90
C ASP A 77 18.34 30.75 -4.80
N LYS A 78 19.60 30.33 -4.94
CA LYS A 78 20.57 30.99 -5.82
C LYS A 78 20.15 30.88 -7.28
N ILE A 79 19.69 29.70 -7.73
CA ILE A 79 19.12 29.50 -9.06
C ILE A 79 17.90 30.41 -9.25
N SER A 80 17.00 30.48 -8.27
CA SER A 80 15.77 31.27 -8.35
C SER A 80 16.04 32.76 -8.52
N LYS A 81 17.09 33.29 -7.88
CA LYS A 81 17.46 34.72 -7.94
C LYS A 81 18.30 35.08 -9.16
N ASN A 82 19.30 34.26 -9.49
CA ASN A 82 20.37 34.62 -10.41
C ASN A 82 20.50 33.65 -11.62
N GLY A 83 19.71 32.58 -11.67
CA GLY A 83 19.78 31.55 -12.70
C GLY A 83 20.85 30.49 -12.45
N TYR A 84 20.80 29.39 -13.23
CA TYR A 84 21.67 28.22 -13.07
C TYR A 84 23.16 28.52 -13.33
N ASP A 85 23.46 29.46 -14.22
CA ASP A 85 24.83 29.80 -14.58
C ASP A 85 25.59 30.46 -13.43
N SER A 86 24.88 31.01 -12.44
CA SER A 86 25.44 31.62 -11.24
C SER A 86 26.01 30.61 -10.22
N LEU A 87 25.79 29.31 -10.43
CA LEU A 87 26.29 28.26 -9.55
C LEU A 87 27.79 28.01 -9.75
N SER A 88 28.50 27.75 -8.65
CA SER A 88 29.88 27.28 -8.70
C SER A 88 29.96 25.87 -9.30
N LYS A 89 31.16 25.46 -9.70
CA LYS A 89 31.39 24.11 -10.24
C LYS A 89 30.98 23.03 -9.23
N GLU A 90 31.31 23.25 -7.95
CA GLU A 90 31.00 22.36 -6.84
C GLU A 90 29.50 22.27 -6.57
N GLU A 91 28.77 23.39 -6.66
CA GLU A 91 27.30 23.42 -6.50
C GLU A 91 26.60 22.64 -7.61
N LYS A 92 27.08 22.78 -8.86
CA LYS A 92 26.57 22.03 -10.01
C LYS A 92 26.84 20.52 -9.88
N GLU A 93 28.07 20.14 -9.51
CA GLU A 93 28.44 18.74 -9.27
C GLU A 93 27.63 18.12 -8.13
N PHE A 94 27.39 18.88 -7.06
CA PHE A 94 26.55 18.45 -5.95
C PHE A 94 25.12 18.17 -6.41
N LEU A 95 24.47 19.10 -7.14
CA LEU A 95 23.13 18.88 -7.67
C LEU A 95 23.06 17.66 -8.59
N PHE A 96 24.04 17.48 -9.48
CA PHE A 96 24.10 16.32 -10.37
C PHE A 96 24.21 15.01 -9.62
N LYS A 97 25.06 14.96 -8.58
CA LYS A 97 25.15 13.79 -7.71
C LYS A 97 23.83 13.50 -7.02
N GLN A 98 23.12 14.54 -6.57
CA GLN A 98 21.83 14.40 -5.91
C GLN A 98 20.70 13.97 -6.83
N SER A 99 20.69 14.39 -8.10
CA SER A 99 19.68 13.91 -9.06
C SER A 99 19.84 12.44 -9.43
N ASN A 100 21.07 11.91 -9.37
CA ASN A 100 21.39 10.52 -9.71
C ASN A 100 21.31 9.53 -8.52
N GLU A 101 21.18 10.02 -7.29
CA GLU A 101 21.02 9.20 -6.08
C GLU A 101 19.55 8.76 -5.83
N LYS A 102 18.64 8.96 -6.80
CA LYS A 102 17.24 8.52 -6.77
C LYS A 102 17.05 7.11 -7.32
#